data_AF-A0A9Q0J9I8-F1
#
_entry.id   AF-A0A9Q0J9I8-F1
#
_cell.length_a   1.000
_cell.length_b   1.000
_cell.length_c   1.000
_cell.angle_alpha   90.00
_cell.angle_beta   90.00
_cell.angle_gamma   90.00
#
_symmetry.space_group_name_H-M   'P 1'
#
loop_
_entity.id
_entity.type
_entity.pdbx_description
1 polymer ?
#
loop_
_entity_poly.entity_id
_entity_poly.type
_entity_poly.pdbx_seq_one_letter_code
_entity_poly.pdbx_strand_id
1 'polypeptide(L)'
;MGTLLSAAILSPSPVVPFSKPTTLNPKPHLKPPSLVCCLREEDHDYEDISRRSSGSLDFEPEEKSRDVWKLFREAQQNILLLNKQRLVAVEELKKAQKEKALLVDRIQQLESEKPSVGIKALSLSNFSLLLNPEKLSLRWELLLRIDSMVLTGMINTAEASGFRKMVVNDKHTVPDIFFGIMQKSDAELLAELRHFSDGSKMNGFHIIHICSEMAPLVVGSMASYLTGLSHALQKKGHLVEVILPKYAFLDLSAIHGLRQIEAESYSYFNGQLHENKIWTGVVHGIGVTLIEPLYYWSFFNRERLYGYSDDFERFTYFSRASLDYIVKSGKRPDVLHIHNWETAIVGPLFWDIFVNQGLGGTRIMLTCHGFNSQCLEQPEKLELCGLDPARLHRPDRLQDNAKTHLVNILKGGIVYSNKVIMVSSIHSKGRMIRSFSHGLEPTLAIHKDKLIITPIGFDNSIWDPSKDRFLPENYSADDMEGKAVCKVALQQQLGLTEKYSTLLVSIGYRMLNLLLYLMTT
;
A
#
# COMPACT_ATOMS: atom_id res chain seq x y z
N MET A 1 -11.80 -45.67 32.73
CA MET A 1 -11.56 -45.03 34.05
C MET A 1 -11.03 -43.63 33.77
N GLY A 2 -11.57 -42.59 34.42
CA GLY A 2 -11.21 -41.18 34.16
C GLY A 2 -11.79 -40.62 32.85
N THR A 3 -12.53 -39.51 32.72
CA THR A 3 -13.00 -38.46 33.66
C THR A 3 -11.92 -37.71 34.45
N LEU A 4 -11.90 -36.37 34.56
CA LEU A 4 -12.73 -35.27 34.04
C LEU A 4 -11.79 -34.05 33.86
N LEU A 5 -12.07 -33.03 33.04
CA LEU A 5 -12.98 -31.91 33.35
C LEU A 5 -13.22 -31.06 32.08
N SER A 6 -14.33 -30.32 32.01
CA SER A 6 -14.62 -29.37 30.94
C SER A 6 -14.95 -27.99 31.50
N ALA A 7 -14.72 -26.93 30.72
CA ALA A 7 -15.33 -25.62 30.93
C ALA A 7 -15.88 -25.09 29.60
N ALA A 8 -17.20 -24.97 29.51
CA ALA A 8 -17.90 -24.31 28.42
C ALA A 8 -18.84 -23.26 29.01
N ILE A 9 -18.95 -22.11 28.36
CA ILE A 9 -19.96 -21.09 28.66
C ILE A 9 -20.60 -20.68 27.33
N LEU A 10 -21.93 -20.69 27.29
CA LEU A 10 -22.72 -20.35 26.10
C LEU A 10 -23.09 -18.86 26.10
N SER A 11 -23.40 -18.35 24.91
CA SER A 11 -24.23 -17.15 24.72
C SER A 11 -25.71 -17.44 25.02
N PRO A 12 -26.48 -16.40 25.33
CA PRO A 12 -27.88 -16.38 24.87
C PRO A 12 -28.35 -15.03 24.31
N SER A 13 -29.43 -15.10 23.53
CA SER A 13 -30.31 -14.03 23.01
C SER A 13 -31.55 -14.74 22.42
N PRO A 14 -32.67 -14.06 22.09
CA PRO A 14 -33.07 -12.66 22.27
C PRO A 14 -34.44 -12.52 23.00
N VAL A 15 -35.11 -11.35 22.93
CA VAL A 15 -36.54 -11.14 22.54
C VAL A 15 -36.95 -9.67 22.78
N VAL A 16 -37.76 -9.06 21.90
CA VAL A 16 -38.11 -7.60 21.88
C VAL A 16 -39.50 -7.33 21.27
N PRO A 17 -40.41 -6.59 21.95
CA PRO A 17 -41.39 -5.77 21.23
C PRO A 17 -41.90 -4.45 21.92
N PHE A 18 -42.36 -3.48 21.11
CA PHE A 18 -43.34 -2.38 21.37
C PHE A 18 -43.07 -1.28 22.45
N SER A 19 -43.50 -0.01 22.30
CA SER A 19 -44.14 0.72 21.16
C SER A 19 -43.93 2.26 21.21
N LYS A 20 -44.11 2.91 20.05
CA LYS A 20 -44.17 4.39 19.78
C LYS A 20 -45.59 4.97 20.12
N PRO A 21 -45.98 6.27 19.91
CA PRO A 21 -45.39 7.33 19.03
C PRO A 21 -45.49 8.85 19.42
N THR A 22 -44.87 9.71 18.57
CA THR A 22 -45.18 11.17 18.30
C THR A 22 -45.09 12.18 19.47
N THR A 23 -44.65 13.45 19.37
CA THR A 23 -44.19 14.38 18.28
C THR A 23 -43.26 15.45 18.94
N LEU A 24 -42.70 16.54 18.36
CA LEU A 24 -42.88 17.28 17.09
C LEU A 24 -41.52 17.92 16.61
N ASN A 25 -41.52 19.18 16.16
CA ASN A 25 -40.39 20.06 15.77
C ASN A 25 -40.79 21.53 16.12
N PRO A 26 -39.94 22.61 16.07
CA PRO A 26 -38.69 22.75 15.30
C PRO A 26 -37.48 23.48 15.99
N LYS A 27 -36.43 23.71 15.16
CA LYS A 27 -35.21 24.57 15.23
C LYS A 27 -35.49 26.09 15.55
N PRO A 28 -34.50 27.00 15.82
CA PRO A 28 -33.16 27.09 15.17
C PRO A 28 -31.92 27.69 15.92
N HIS A 29 -30.83 27.79 15.13
CA HIS A 29 -29.46 28.32 15.30
C HIS A 29 -29.28 29.72 15.96
N LEU A 30 -28.10 30.02 16.55
CA LEU A 30 -27.04 30.93 15.99
C LEU A 30 -25.75 31.05 16.88
N LYS A 31 -24.72 31.73 16.35
CA LYS A 31 -23.51 32.30 17.01
C LYS A 31 -23.50 33.84 16.75
N PRO A 32 -22.49 34.65 17.15
CA PRO A 32 -21.77 34.82 18.42
C PRO A 32 -22.17 36.20 19.04
N PRO A 33 -21.32 36.98 19.75
CA PRO A 33 -20.27 37.79 19.10
C PRO A 33 -18.95 37.92 19.91
N SER A 34 -18.04 38.79 19.44
CA SER A 34 -16.71 39.07 20.02
C SER A 34 -16.37 40.57 20.00
N LEU A 35 -15.81 41.10 21.09
CA LEU A 35 -14.96 42.32 21.18
C LEU A 35 -14.00 42.10 22.37
N VAL A 36 -12.67 42.30 22.31
CA VAL A 36 -11.81 43.42 21.86
C VAL A 36 -11.53 44.43 22.98
N CYS A 37 -10.23 44.72 23.14
CA CYS A 37 -9.49 45.54 24.10
C CYS A 37 -10.15 46.76 24.78
N CYS A 38 -9.71 47.06 26.01
CA CYS A 38 -8.97 48.29 26.30
C CYS A 38 -8.12 48.22 27.59
N LEU A 39 -7.36 49.28 27.89
CA LEU A 39 -6.37 49.43 28.98
C LEU A 39 -6.85 50.46 30.04
N ARG A 40 -6.07 50.62 31.13
CA ARG A 40 -6.10 51.74 32.12
C ARG A 40 -7.24 51.67 33.17
N GLU A 41 -7.13 52.24 34.38
CA GLU A 41 -5.99 52.81 35.16
C GLU A 41 -6.33 52.75 36.69
N GLU A 42 -5.29 52.80 37.53
CA GLU A 42 -5.17 53.38 38.90
C GLU A 42 -6.26 53.21 40.01
N ASP A 43 -5.78 52.64 41.13
CA ASP A 43 -5.82 53.15 42.53
C ASP A 43 -7.01 53.06 43.53
N HIS A 44 -6.56 53.02 44.81
CA HIS A 44 -7.19 53.25 46.11
C HIS A 44 -8.20 52.26 46.75
N ASP A 45 -7.66 51.49 47.70
CA ASP A 45 -7.98 51.50 49.15
C ASP A 45 -9.38 51.95 49.63
N TYR A 46 -9.99 51.16 50.53
CA TYR A 46 -10.37 51.63 51.87
C TYR A 46 -10.67 50.46 52.83
N GLU A 47 -10.21 50.56 54.08
CA GLU A 47 -10.76 49.82 55.24
C GLU A 47 -12.13 50.43 55.62
N ASP A 48 -12.99 49.93 56.51
CA ASP A 48 -12.88 49.00 57.65
C ASP A 48 -14.31 48.46 57.96
N ILE A 49 -14.48 47.91 59.17
CA ILE A 49 -15.68 47.77 60.02
C ILE A 49 -16.10 46.33 60.25
N SER A 50 -15.91 45.92 61.49
CA SER A 50 -15.95 44.55 61.97
C SER A 50 -17.21 44.20 62.78
N ARG A 51 -17.37 42.89 63.02
CA ARG A 51 -17.95 42.23 64.21
C ARG A 51 -19.47 42.02 64.36
N ARG A 52 -19.74 40.83 64.91
CA ARG A 52 -20.97 40.27 65.54
C ARG A 52 -22.03 39.69 64.59
N SER A 53 -22.64 38.52 64.88
CA SER A 53 -22.26 37.45 65.84
C SER A 53 -23.07 36.17 65.61
N SER A 54 -22.57 35.05 66.14
CA SER A 54 -23.33 33.84 66.55
C SER A 54 -24.21 33.14 65.50
N GLY A 55 -23.67 32.07 64.91
CA GLY A 55 -24.42 31.01 64.23
C GLY A 55 -23.57 29.75 64.17
N SER A 56 -23.84 28.78 65.05
CA SER A 56 -23.07 27.54 65.19
C SER A 56 -23.47 26.49 64.15
N LEU A 57 -22.51 25.99 63.37
CA LEU A 57 -22.66 24.79 62.54
C LEU A 57 -21.27 24.22 62.21
N ASP A 58 -20.84 23.21 62.97
CA ASP A 58 -19.61 22.47 62.67
C ASP A 58 -19.83 21.54 61.47
N PHE A 59 -19.23 21.88 60.33
CA PHE A 59 -19.00 20.98 59.20
C PHE A 59 -17.73 21.41 58.47
N GLU A 60 -16.70 20.55 58.45
CA GLU A 60 -15.36 20.92 58.02
C GLU A 60 -15.26 21.33 56.53
N PRO A 61 -14.74 22.53 56.22
CA PRO A 61 -14.38 22.92 54.84
C PRO A 61 -12.88 22.72 54.53
N GLU A 62 -12.05 22.47 55.54
CA GLU A 62 -10.60 22.67 55.42
C GLU A 62 -9.89 21.63 54.54
N GLU A 63 -10.29 20.36 54.59
CA GLU A 63 -9.59 19.28 53.88
C GLU A 63 -9.65 19.47 52.35
N LYS A 64 -10.84 19.76 51.81
CA LYS A 64 -11.05 20.06 50.39
C LYS A 64 -10.28 21.30 49.91
N SER A 65 -10.18 22.32 50.76
CA SER A 65 -9.40 23.52 50.45
C SER A 65 -7.90 23.20 50.33
N ARG A 66 -7.35 22.41 51.26
CA ARG A 66 -5.94 21.99 51.26
C ARG A 66 -5.60 21.17 50.01
N ASP A 67 -6.48 20.28 49.56
CA ASP A 67 -6.29 19.47 48.35
C ASP A 67 -6.35 20.30 47.06
N VAL A 68 -7.28 21.26 46.93
CA VAL A 68 -7.30 22.18 45.78
C VAL A 68 -6.02 23.01 45.71
N TRP A 69 -5.53 23.52 46.85
CA TRP A 69 -4.25 24.24 46.91
C TRP A 69 -3.03 23.35 46.65
N LYS A 70 -3.10 22.05 46.95
CA LYS A 70 -2.07 21.07 46.60
C LYS A 70 -2.03 20.82 45.09
N LEU A 71 -3.18 20.52 44.48
CA LEU A 71 -3.32 20.35 43.02
C LEU A 71 -2.87 21.59 42.25
N PHE A 72 -3.16 22.80 42.76
CA PHE A 72 -2.69 24.04 42.14
C PHE A 72 -1.17 24.19 42.15
N ARG A 73 -0.50 23.85 43.26
CA ARG A 73 0.97 23.84 43.36
C ARG A 73 1.61 22.78 42.46
N GLU A 74 1.02 21.58 42.40
CA GLU A 74 1.47 20.50 41.50
C GLU A 74 1.30 20.90 40.03
N ALA A 75 0.19 21.55 39.66
CA ALA A 75 -0.01 22.10 38.31
C ALA A 75 1.03 23.19 37.95
N GLN A 76 1.33 24.11 38.86
CA GLN A 76 2.38 25.11 38.65
C GLN A 76 3.78 24.48 38.47
N GLN A 77 4.13 23.47 39.27
CA GLN A 77 5.39 22.74 39.11
C GLN A 77 5.47 21.98 37.77
N ASN A 78 4.37 21.34 37.35
CA ASN A 78 4.30 20.66 36.06
C ASN A 78 4.43 21.62 34.87
N ILE A 79 3.80 22.80 34.93
CA ILE A 79 3.95 23.86 33.91
C ILE A 79 5.40 24.36 33.84
N LEU A 80 6.05 24.55 34.99
CA LEU A 80 7.46 24.96 35.05
C LEU A 80 8.40 23.90 34.46
N LEU A 81 8.16 22.62 34.76
CA LEU A 81 8.92 21.48 34.23
C LEU A 81 8.77 21.38 32.70
N LEU A 82 7.54 21.44 32.19
CA LEU A 82 7.24 21.41 30.76
C LEU A 82 7.88 22.59 30.02
N ASN A 83 7.85 23.80 30.59
CA ASN A 83 8.51 24.96 29.98
C ASN A 83 10.04 24.83 29.98
N LYS A 84 10.64 24.23 31.02
CA LYS A 84 12.08 23.91 31.03
C LYS A 84 12.45 22.87 29.98
N GLN A 85 11.64 21.82 29.78
CA GLN A 85 11.83 20.83 28.72
C GLN A 85 11.69 21.46 27.32
N ARG A 86 10.70 22.34 27.11
CA ARG A 86 10.51 23.07 25.85
C ARG A 86 11.69 23.99 25.51
N LEU A 87 12.32 24.62 26.50
CA LEU A 87 13.54 25.41 26.29
C LEU A 87 14.70 24.54 25.78
N VAL A 88 14.95 23.39 26.41
CA VAL A 88 16.01 22.45 25.96
C VAL A 88 15.75 21.97 24.52
N ALA A 89 14.52 21.54 24.22
CA ALA A 89 14.16 21.09 22.87
C ALA A 89 14.31 22.18 21.79
N VAL A 90 14.09 23.46 22.14
CA VAL A 90 14.33 24.60 21.23
C VAL A 90 15.83 24.88 21.05
N GLU A 91 16.65 24.68 22.09
CA GLU A 91 18.12 24.79 22.00
C GLU A 91 18.71 23.69 21.08
N GLU A 92 18.26 22.45 21.25
CA GLU A 92 18.65 21.30 20.43
C GLU A 92 18.20 21.47 18.97
N LEU A 93 16.98 21.95 18.74
CA LEU A 93 16.46 22.23 17.39
C LEU A 93 17.27 23.33 16.68
N LYS A 94 17.68 24.39 17.39
CA LYS A 94 18.61 25.40 16.84
C LYS A 94 19.98 24.80 16.50
N LYS A 95 20.51 23.92 17.35
CA LYS A 95 21.78 23.22 17.08
C LYS A 95 21.68 22.36 15.82
N ALA A 96 20.64 21.54 15.69
CA ALA A 96 20.40 20.70 14.52
C ALA A 96 20.18 21.53 13.23
N GLN A 97 19.51 22.70 13.32
CA GLN A 97 19.40 23.63 12.19
C GLN A 97 20.76 24.19 11.75
N LYS A 98 21.65 24.51 12.68
CA LYS A 98 23.01 24.99 12.38
C LYS A 98 23.88 23.90 11.76
N GLU A 99 23.79 22.66 12.26
CA GLU A 99 24.49 21.50 11.70
C GLU A 99 23.98 21.17 10.29
N LYS A 100 22.67 21.23 10.06
CA LYS A 100 22.08 21.10 8.72
C LYS A 100 22.63 22.14 7.73
N ALA A 101 22.75 23.41 8.15
CA ALA A 101 23.28 24.47 7.29
C ALA A 101 24.74 24.20 6.88
N LEU A 102 25.59 23.78 7.83
CA LEU A 102 26.99 23.41 7.57
C LEU A 102 27.12 22.19 6.63
N LEU A 103 26.22 21.21 6.76
CA LEU A 103 26.21 20.03 5.88
C LEU A 103 25.80 20.39 4.45
N VAL A 104 24.83 21.29 4.25
CA VAL A 104 24.44 21.77 2.91
C VAL A 104 25.58 22.52 2.25
N ASP A 105 26.23 23.44 2.96
CA ASP A 105 27.38 24.20 2.48
C ASP A 105 28.55 23.26 2.07
N ARG A 106 28.86 22.25 2.89
CA ARG A 106 29.91 21.27 2.57
C ARG A 106 29.56 20.35 1.40
N ILE A 107 28.29 20.00 1.19
CA ILE A 107 27.84 19.26 -0.01
C ILE A 107 28.08 20.13 -1.26
N GLN A 108 27.64 21.38 -1.22
CA GLN A 108 27.78 22.32 -2.35
C GLN A 108 29.25 22.58 -2.70
N GLN A 109 30.12 22.63 -1.69
CA GLN A 109 31.57 22.68 -1.85
C GLN A 109 32.13 21.41 -2.54
N LEU A 110 31.77 20.21 -2.03
CA LEU A 110 32.19 18.92 -2.61
C LEU A 110 31.67 18.68 -4.04
N GLU A 111 30.55 19.29 -4.42
CA GLU A 111 30.05 19.26 -5.80
C GLU A 111 30.91 20.13 -6.73
N SER A 112 31.39 21.28 -6.25
CA SER A 112 32.35 22.13 -6.99
C SER A 112 33.78 21.57 -7.05
N GLU A 113 34.18 20.70 -6.11
CA GLU A 113 35.52 20.12 -6.01
C GLU A 113 35.76 18.93 -7.00
N LYS A 114 34.74 18.46 -7.74
CA LYS A 114 34.86 17.29 -8.65
C LYS A 114 35.39 17.62 -10.06
N PRO A 115 36.55 17.08 -10.48
CA PRO A 115 37.01 17.15 -11.87
C PRO A 115 36.31 16.12 -12.76
N SER A 116 36.14 16.44 -14.04
CA SER A 116 35.54 15.58 -15.07
C SER A 116 36.50 14.47 -15.55
N VAL A 117 36.73 13.44 -14.72
CA VAL A 117 37.57 12.28 -15.07
C VAL A 117 36.83 11.34 -16.04
N GLY A 118 37.39 11.17 -17.24
CA GLY A 118 36.76 10.42 -18.34
C GLY A 118 36.78 8.89 -18.20
N ILE A 119 35.86 8.24 -18.93
CA ILE A 119 35.64 6.79 -18.95
C ILE A 119 36.87 6.04 -19.50
N LYS A 120 37.47 5.13 -18.71
CA LYS A 120 38.42 4.13 -19.23
C LYS A 120 38.55 2.87 -18.34
N ALA A 121 37.55 1.99 -18.40
CA ALA A 121 37.58 0.66 -17.79
C ALA A 121 36.75 -0.37 -18.58
N LEU A 122 37.04 -0.54 -19.88
CA LEU A 122 36.37 -1.52 -20.74
C LEU A 122 36.94 -2.93 -20.57
N SER A 123 36.48 -3.66 -19.54
CA SER A 123 36.55 -5.12 -19.46
C SER A 123 35.57 -5.65 -18.39
N LEU A 124 34.95 -6.81 -18.65
CA LEU A 124 34.17 -7.62 -17.67
C LEU A 124 32.88 -7.03 -17.04
N SER A 125 32.14 -6.12 -17.69
CA SER A 125 30.94 -5.48 -17.08
C SER A 125 29.60 -5.59 -17.85
N ASN A 126 29.52 -6.35 -18.95
CA ASN A 126 28.39 -6.39 -19.91
C ASN A 126 27.02 -6.90 -19.39
N PHE A 127 26.86 -7.15 -18.08
CA PHE A 127 25.56 -7.47 -17.46
C PHE A 127 25.07 -6.41 -16.46
N SER A 128 25.96 -5.55 -15.94
CA SER A 128 25.62 -4.60 -14.87
C SER A 128 25.04 -3.27 -15.38
N LEU A 129 25.23 -2.94 -16.67
CA LEU A 129 24.78 -1.69 -17.28
C LEU A 129 23.28 -1.66 -17.64
N LEU A 130 22.57 -2.79 -17.54
CA LEU A 130 21.13 -2.89 -17.80
C LEU A 130 20.24 -2.36 -16.66
N LEU A 131 20.83 -1.94 -15.53
CA LEU A 131 20.14 -1.70 -14.26
C LEU A 131 20.48 -0.34 -13.60
N ASN A 132 20.57 0.74 -14.38
CA ASN A 132 20.36 2.09 -13.81
C ASN A 132 18.83 2.30 -13.63
N PRO A 133 18.33 2.58 -12.41
CA PRO A 133 16.91 2.89 -12.16
C PRO A 133 16.33 4.00 -13.04
N GLU A 134 17.12 5.03 -13.38
CA GLU A 134 16.70 6.13 -14.26
C GLU A 134 16.39 5.61 -15.67
N LYS A 135 17.23 4.71 -16.19
CA LYS A 135 17.07 4.11 -17.53
C LYS A 135 15.87 3.14 -17.59
N LEU A 136 15.51 2.52 -16.47
CA LEU A 136 14.23 1.79 -16.35
C LEU A 136 13.04 2.76 -16.30
N SER A 137 13.17 3.89 -15.60
CA SER A 137 12.10 4.88 -15.49
C SER A 137 11.71 5.48 -16.85
N LEU A 138 12.70 5.90 -17.64
CA LEU A 138 12.49 6.46 -18.98
C LEU A 138 11.79 5.47 -19.92
N ARG A 139 12.16 4.18 -19.87
CA ARG A 139 11.49 3.13 -20.65
C ARG A 139 10.00 3.02 -20.29
N TRP A 140 9.66 3.10 -19.01
CA TRP A 140 8.27 2.99 -18.57
C TRP A 140 7.43 4.20 -18.90
N GLU A 141 7.97 5.39 -18.69
CA GLU A 141 7.32 6.64 -19.08
C GLU A 141 7.00 6.62 -20.59
N LEU A 142 7.94 6.16 -21.42
CA LEU A 142 7.74 5.97 -22.87
C LEU A 142 6.65 4.93 -23.21
N LEU A 143 6.60 3.78 -22.53
CA LEU A 143 5.55 2.79 -22.73
C LEU A 143 4.17 3.33 -22.33
N LEU A 144 4.07 4.05 -21.22
CA LEU A 144 2.84 4.70 -20.75
C LEU A 144 2.43 5.88 -21.65
N ARG A 145 3.36 6.46 -22.42
CA ARG A 145 3.05 7.41 -23.51
C ARG A 145 2.47 6.69 -24.73
N ILE A 146 3.02 5.56 -25.17
CA ILE A 146 2.43 4.72 -26.21
C ILE A 146 1.02 4.22 -25.81
N ASP A 147 0.82 3.87 -24.54
CA ASP A 147 -0.51 3.49 -24.02
C ASP A 147 -1.53 4.62 -24.11
N SER A 148 -1.11 5.84 -23.75
CA SER A 148 -1.92 7.06 -23.87
C SER A 148 -2.29 7.36 -25.31
N MET A 149 -1.35 7.26 -26.25
CA MET A 149 -1.61 7.45 -27.69
C MET A 149 -2.64 6.48 -28.27
N VAL A 150 -2.74 5.25 -27.72
CA VAL A 150 -3.81 4.31 -28.10
C VAL A 150 -5.15 4.77 -27.52
N LEU A 151 -5.17 5.16 -26.25
CA LEU A 151 -6.40 5.55 -25.57
C LEU A 151 -7.01 6.85 -26.13
N THR A 152 -6.17 7.82 -26.54
CA THR A 152 -6.57 9.05 -27.21
C THR A 152 -6.81 8.89 -28.72
N GLY A 153 -6.58 7.69 -29.29
CA GLY A 153 -6.80 7.40 -30.70
C GLY A 153 -5.75 7.95 -31.68
N MET A 154 -4.62 8.47 -31.18
CA MET A 154 -3.50 8.94 -32.02
C MET A 154 -2.84 7.81 -32.83
N ILE A 155 -2.84 6.58 -32.29
CA ILE A 155 -2.34 5.37 -32.96
C ILE A 155 -3.27 4.18 -32.74
N ASN A 156 -3.24 3.21 -33.66
CA ASN A 156 -3.99 1.97 -33.52
C ASN A 156 -3.21 0.91 -32.70
N THR A 157 -3.91 -0.12 -32.23
CA THR A 157 -3.33 -1.17 -31.36
C THR A 157 -2.26 -2.04 -32.04
N ALA A 158 -2.24 -2.13 -33.38
CA ALA A 158 -1.21 -2.87 -34.10
C ALA A 158 0.09 -2.04 -34.22
N GLU A 159 -0.02 -0.76 -34.55
CA GLU A 159 1.10 0.19 -34.56
C GLU A 159 1.73 0.33 -33.16
N ALA A 160 0.90 0.50 -32.12
CA ALA A 160 1.35 0.50 -30.73
C ALA A 160 2.02 -0.82 -30.31
N SER A 161 1.57 -1.97 -30.84
CA SER A 161 2.27 -3.25 -30.62
C SER A 161 3.65 -3.28 -31.27
N GLY A 162 3.86 -2.56 -32.37
CA GLY A 162 5.17 -2.30 -32.96
C GLY A 162 6.08 -1.49 -32.03
N PHE A 163 5.63 -0.30 -31.61
CA PHE A 163 6.43 0.56 -30.73
C PHE A 163 6.73 -0.10 -29.36
N ARG A 164 5.74 -0.76 -28.73
CA ARG A 164 5.98 -1.52 -27.48
C ARG A 164 7.06 -2.58 -27.68
N LYS A 165 7.03 -3.34 -28.78
CA LYS A 165 8.09 -4.32 -29.10
C LYS A 165 9.45 -3.63 -29.23
N MET A 166 9.55 -2.51 -29.95
CA MET A 166 10.80 -1.77 -30.13
C MET A 166 11.39 -1.31 -28.79
N VAL A 167 10.59 -0.64 -27.95
CA VAL A 167 11.00 -0.07 -26.65
C VAL A 167 11.41 -1.15 -25.63
N VAL A 168 10.85 -2.36 -25.76
CA VAL A 168 11.23 -3.54 -24.98
C VAL A 168 12.52 -4.19 -25.53
N ASN A 169 12.69 -4.24 -26.86
CA ASN A 169 13.75 -4.97 -27.55
C ASN A 169 15.10 -4.24 -27.60
N ASP A 170 15.12 -2.91 -27.57
CA ASP A 170 16.35 -2.13 -27.49
C ASP A 170 16.94 -2.18 -26.06
N LYS A 171 18.23 -2.49 -26.00
CA LYS A 171 19.04 -2.68 -24.78
C LYS A 171 20.00 -1.51 -24.51
N HIS A 172 20.24 -0.64 -25.49
CA HIS A 172 21.38 0.29 -25.46
C HIS A 172 21.05 1.71 -25.92
N THR A 173 20.18 1.91 -26.92
CA THR A 173 19.94 3.26 -27.49
C THR A 173 18.79 4.02 -26.84
N VAL A 174 17.69 3.34 -26.46
CA VAL A 174 16.47 3.98 -25.91
C VAL A 174 16.77 5.02 -24.82
N PRO A 175 17.51 4.74 -23.72
CA PRO A 175 17.57 5.69 -22.62
C PRO A 175 18.32 6.98 -22.97
N ASP A 176 19.39 6.89 -23.77
CA ASP A 176 20.26 8.04 -24.09
C ASP A 176 19.73 8.86 -25.27
N ILE A 177 18.99 8.24 -26.20
CA ILE A 177 18.25 8.95 -27.26
C ILE A 177 16.97 9.57 -26.68
N PHE A 178 16.15 8.79 -25.97
CA PHE A 178 14.81 9.23 -25.59
C PHE A 178 14.80 10.20 -24.41
N PHE A 179 15.88 10.36 -23.65
CA PHE A 179 15.99 11.45 -22.66
C PHE A 179 15.71 12.83 -23.29
N GLY A 180 16.18 13.07 -24.52
CA GLY A 180 15.88 14.28 -25.30
C GLY A 180 14.51 14.28 -26.01
N ILE A 181 13.75 13.18 -25.93
CA ILE A 181 12.43 13.01 -26.57
C ILE A 181 11.31 13.01 -25.51
N MET A 182 11.56 12.61 -24.26
CA MET A 182 10.55 12.53 -23.21
C MET A 182 9.89 13.88 -22.86
N GLN A 183 10.54 15.02 -23.13
CA GLN A 183 9.93 16.34 -22.97
C GLN A 183 9.16 16.86 -24.20
N LYS A 184 9.24 16.17 -25.36
CA LYS A 184 8.47 16.54 -26.57
C LYS A 184 7.01 16.15 -26.44
N SER A 185 6.12 16.74 -27.25
CA SER A 185 4.69 16.38 -27.32
C SER A 185 4.46 14.93 -27.81
N ASP A 186 3.26 14.38 -27.60
CA ASP A 186 2.94 13.01 -28.06
C ASP A 186 3.01 12.88 -29.60
N ALA A 187 2.73 13.96 -30.35
CA ALA A 187 2.87 13.97 -31.81
C ALA A 187 4.33 13.94 -32.28
N GLU A 188 5.21 14.70 -31.62
CA GLU A 188 6.65 14.71 -31.92
C GLU A 188 7.32 13.38 -31.51
N LEU A 189 6.98 12.84 -30.32
CA LEU A 189 7.43 11.52 -29.89
C LEU A 189 6.98 10.43 -30.89
N LEU A 190 5.75 10.51 -31.41
CA LEU A 190 5.26 9.59 -32.43
C LEU A 190 6.02 9.70 -33.76
N ALA A 191 6.42 10.91 -34.18
CA ALA A 191 7.26 11.10 -35.36
C ALA A 191 8.64 10.43 -35.18
N GLU A 192 9.30 10.67 -34.04
CA GLU A 192 10.58 10.03 -33.69
C GLU A 192 10.45 8.50 -33.63
N LEU A 193 9.42 7.98 -32.94
CA LEU A 193 9.15 6.54 -32.84
C LEU A 193 8.97 5.86 -34.21
N ARG A 194 8.49 6.58 -35.24
CA ARG A 194 8.36 6.08 -36.62
C ARG A 194 9.68 6.10 -37.42
N HIS A 195 10.68 6.85 -36.97
CA HIS A 195 12.01 6.86 -37.58
C HIS A 195 12.95 5.75 -37.04
N PHE A 196 12.67 5.18 -35.87
CA PHE A 196 13.46 4.08 -35.31
C PHE A 196 13.01 2.70 -35.82
N SER A 197 13.94 1.94 -36.40
CA SER A 197 13.72 0.54 -36.80
C SER A 197 15.03 -0.22 -37.02
N ASP A 198 15.51 -0.95 -36.00
CA ASP A 198 15.74 -2.40 -36.12
C ASP A 198 15.77 -3.03 -34.70
N GLY A 199 15.81 -4.36 -34.59
CA GLY A 199 15.51 -5.09 -33.35
C GLY A 199 16.67 -5.86 -32.70
N SER A 200 16.47 -6.18 -31.41
CA SER A 200 17.11 -7.32 -30.74
C SER A 200 16.04 -8.05 -29.93
N LYS A 201 15.93 -9.39 -30.00
CA LYS A 201 14.92 -10.08 -29.17
C LYS A 201 15.28 -9.99 -27.69
N MET A 202 14.33 -9.50 -26.89
CA MET A 202 14.26 -9.79 -25.46
C MET A 202 13.49 -11.09 -25.23
N ASN A 203 14.07 -12.01 -24.45
CA ASN A 203 13.43 -13.28 -24.06
C ASN A 203 12.68 -13.15 -22.72
N GLY A 204 12.18 -11.95 -22.40
CA GLY A 204 11.52 -11.63 -21.14
C GLY A 204 10.01 -11.48 -21.31
N PHE A 205 9.25 -12.06 -20.39
CA PHE A 205 7.78 -11.94 -20.37
C PHE A 205 7.31 -10.52 -20.04
N HIS A 206 6.16 -10.12 -20.60
CA HIS A 206 5.36 -9.00 -20.13
C HIS A 206 4.39 -9.47 -19.04
N ILE A 207 4.53 -8.87 -17.85
CA ILE A 207 3.80 -9.22 -16.63
C ILE A 207 3.07 -7.96 -16.16
N ILE A 208 1.76 -8.05 -15.99
CA ILE A 208 0.96 -7.01 -15.34
C ILE A 208 0.52 -7.54 -13.98
N HIS A 209 0.93 -6.88 -12.90
CA HIS A 209 0.33 -7.11 -11.59
C HIS A 209 -0.98 -6.33 -11.48
N ILE A 210 -2.06 -6.98 -11.04
CA ILE A 210 -3.31 -6.31 -10.64
C ILE A 210 -3.42 -6.56 -9.13
N CYS A 211 -3.38 -5.50 -8.32
CA CYS A 211 -3.35 -5.63 -6.85
C CYS A 211 -4.05 -4.48 -6.13
N SER A 212 -4.21 -4.62 -4.82
CA SER A 212 -4.70 -3.59 -3.89
C SER A 212 -3.57 -2.82 -3.18
N GLU A 213 -2.33 -3.32 -3.22
CA GLU A 213 -1.19 -2.80 -2.45
C GLU A 213 0.09 -2.76 -3.27
N MET A 214 0.89 -1.71 -3.12
CA MET A 214 2.26 -1.57 -3.64
C MET A 214 3.00 -0.52 -2.82
N ALA A 215 4.21 -0.82 -2.35
CA ALA A 215 5.03 0.16 -1.63
C ALA A 215 5.76 1.11 -2.63
N PRO A 216 5.90 2.41 -2.33
CA PRO A 216 5.43 3.12 -1.12
C PRO A 216 3.97 3.59 -1.19
N LEU A 217 3.34 3.56 -2.36
CA LEU A 217 2.03 4.18 -2.66
C LEU A 217 0.90 3.80 -1.70
N VAL A 218 0.82 2.52 -1.33
CA VAL A 218 -0.17 1.94 -0.41
C VAL A 218 0.58 1.09 0.61
N VAL A 219 0.47 1.44 1.89
CA VAL A 219 1.09 0.67 2.98
C VAL A 219 0.19 -0.50 3.38
N GLY A 220 0.75 -1.71 3.37
CA GLY A 220 0.08 -2.94 3.78
C GLY A 220 1.03 -4.14 3.82
N SER A 221 0.51 -5.35 4.07
CA SER A 221 1.35 -6.55 4.24
C SER A 221 1.93 -7.13 2.95
N MET A 222 1.29 -6.82 1.82
CA MET A 222 1.62 -7.29 0.48
C MET A 222 2.40 -6.21 -0.28
N ALA A 223 2.19 -4.94 0.04
CA ALA A 223 2.85 -3.76 -0.55
C ALA A 223 4.35 -3.94 -0.86
N SER A 224 5.16 -4.26 0.16
CA SER A 224 6.61 -4.41 0.02
C SER A 224 7.01 -5.67 -0.78
N TYR A 225 6.22 -6.74 -0.69
CA TYR A 225 6.44 -7.94 -1.50
C TYR A 225 6.17 -7.67 -2.98
N LEU A 226 5.12 -6.91 -3.31
CA LEU A 226 4.79 -6.52 -4.69
C LEU A 226 5.92 -5.71 -5.33
N THR A 227 6.44 -4.71 -4.62
CA THR A 227 7.55 -3.86 -5.12
C THR A 227 8.85 -4.68 -5.25
N GLY A 228 9.21 -5.48 -4.24
CA GLY A 228 10.40 -6.34 -4.28
C GLY A 228 10.32 -7.43 -5.36
N LEU A 229 9.16 -8.06 -5.56
CA LEU A 229 8.91 -9.02 -6.63
C LEU A 229 9.04 -8.36 -8.01
N SER A 230 8.43 -7.19 -8.19
CA SER A 230 8.50 -6.42 -9.44
C SER A 230 9.94 -6.09 -9.79
N HIS A 231 10.72 -5.58 -8.83
CA HIS A 231 12.16 -5.37 -9.00
C HIS A 231 12.93 -6.65 -9.31
N ALA A 232 12.66 -7.77 -8.62
CA ALA A 232 13.36 -9.04 -8.86
C ALA A 232 13.08 -9.62 -10.25
N LEU A 233 11.86 -9.41 -10.77
CA LEU A 233 11.47 -9.80 -12.13
C LEU A 233 12.10 -8.86 -13.19
N GLN A 234 12.12 -7.55 -12.95
CA GLN A 234 12.84 -6.59 -13.81
C GLN A 234 14.36 -6.85 -13.84
N LYS A 235 14.97 -7.18 -12.69
CA LYS A 235 16.37 -7.62 -12.56
C LYS A 235 16.68 -8.91 -13.35
N LYS A 236 15.65 -9.69 -13.74
CA LYS A 236 15.73 -10.84 -14.66
C LYS A 236 15.38 -10.52 -16.12
N GLY A 237 15.20 -9.24 -16.46
CA GLY A 237 14.88 -8.78 -17.82
C GLY A 237 13.41 -8.97 -18.22
N HIS A 238 12.49 -9.15 -17.27
CA HIS A 238 11.05 -9.15 -17.53
C HIS A 238 10.48 -7.74 -17.53
N LEU A 239 9.43 -7.53 -18.32
CA LEU A 239 8.73 -6.27 -18.41
C LEU A 239 7.56 -6.27 -17.41
N VAL A 240 7.72 -5.60 -16.27
CA VAL A 240 6.73 -5.58 -15.17
C VAL A 240 6.12 -4.21 -14.93
N GLU A 241 4.79 -4.13 -15.02
CA GLU A 241 3.95 -2.99 -14.62
C GLU A 241 2.89 -3.39 -13.58
N VAL A 242 2.28 -2.40 -12.94
CA VAL A 242 1.29 -2.58 -11.86
C VAL A 242 0.05 -1.73 -12.12
N ILE A 243 -1.14 -2.31 -11.93
CA ILE A 243 -2.42 -1.61 -11.91
C ILE A 243 -2.96 -1.60 -10.47
N LEU A 244 -3.37 -0.42 -10.00
CA LEU A 244 -3.90 -0.15 -8.66
C LEU A 244 -5.19 0.69 -8.72
N PRO A 245 -6.05 0.66 -7.68
CA PRO A 245 -7.06 1.70 -7.49
C PRO A 245 -6.42 3.03 -7.11
N LYS A 246 -6.99 4.15 -7.56
CA LYS A 246 -6.61 5.49 -7.09
C LYS A 246 -7.25 5.79 -5.73
N TYR A 247 -6.62 5.33 -4.65
CA TYR A 247 -7.04 5.69 -3.29
C TYR A 247 -6.82 7.19 -3.01
N ALA A 248 -7.63 7.79 -2.14
CA ALA A 248 -7.44 9.19 -1.74
C ALA A 248 -6.25 9.44 -0.81
N PHE A 249 -5.78 8.40 -0.09
CA PHE A 249 -4.58 8.48 0.77
C PHE A 249 -3.27 8.13 0.03
N LEU A 250 -3.29 7.96 -1.30
CA LEU A 250 -2.08 7.66 -2.05
C LEU A 250 -1.02 8.76 -1.88
N ASP A 251 0.22 8.37 -1.59
CA ASP A 251 1.35 9.26 -1.76
C ASP A 251 1.66 9.44 -3.25
N LEU A 252 1.01 10.44 -3.85
CA LEU A 252 1.23 10.82 -5.23
C LEU A 252 2.62 11.43 -5.47
N SER A 253 3.34 11.88 -4.42
CA SER A 253 4.67 12.48 -4.58
C SER A 253 5.75 11.45 -4.94
N ALA A 254 5.54 10.18 -4.62
CA ALA A 254 6.39 9.08 -5.03
C ALA A 254 6.25 8.71 -6.53
N ILE A 255 5.20 9.19 -7.21
CA ILE A 255 4.92 8.85 -8.62
C ILE A 255 5.56 9.87 -9.55
N HIS A 256 6.62 9.45 -10.23
CA HIS A 256 7.33 10.26 -11.22
C HIS A 256 6.53 10.29 -12.52
N GLY A 257 6.43 11.47 -13.16
CA GLY A 257 5.68 11.64 -14.41
C GLY A 257 4.16 11.39 -14.27
N LEU A 258 3.60 11.52 -13.06
CA LEU A 258 2.16 11.32 -12.82
C LEU A 258 1.30 12.24 -13.70
N ARG A 259 0.45 11.65 -14.53
CA ARG A 259 -0.48 12.36 -15.41
C ARG A 259 -1.80 11.61 -15.57
N GLN A 260 -2.89 12.36 -15.71
CA GLN A 260 -4.17 11.83 -16.18
C GLN A 260 -4.07 11.62 -17.71
N ILE A 261 -4.66 10.55 -18.23
CA ILE A 261 -4.87 10.37 -19.67
C ILE A 261 -6.21 11.01 -20.04
N GLU A 262 -6.22 11.90 -21.03
CA GLU A 262 -7.42 12.57 -21.54
C GLU A 262 -8.13 11.69 -22.58
N ALA A 263 -8.65 10.55 -22.11
CA ALA A 263 -9.40 9.61 -22.92
C ALA A 263 -10.58 9.04 -22.13
N GLU A 264 -11.72 8.89 -22.81
CA GLU A 264 -12.86 8.13 -22.28
C GLU A 264 -12.42 6.73 -21.85
N SER A 265 -12.86 6.26 -20.68
CA SER A 265 -12.61 4.88 -20.23
C SER A 265 -13.81 4.35 -19.48
N TYR A 266 -14.60 3.49 -20.13
CA TYR A 266 -15.83 2.94 -19.57
C TYR A 266 -15.64 1.47 -19.15
N SER A 267 -16.17 1.13 -17.98
CA SER A 267 -16.17 -0.23 -17.42
C SER A 267 -17.60 -0.65 -17.14
N TYR A 268 -17.96 -1.91 -17.39
CA TYR A 268 -19.30 -2.40 -17.05
C TYR A 268 -19.42 -2.58 -15.52
N PHE A 269 -20.47 -2.02 -14.93
CA PHE A 269 -20.89 -2.40 -13.57
C PHE A 269 -22.41 -2.28 -13.41
N ASN A 270 -23.03 -3.18 -12.64
CA ASN A 270 -24.43 -3.10 -12.22
C ASN A 270 -25.43 -2.76 -13.37
N GLY A 271 -25.30 -3.42 -14.53
CA GLY A 271 -26.18 -3.19 -15.69
C GLY A 271 -25.82 -2.00 -16.60
N GLN A 272 -24.80 -1.19 -16.26
CA GLN A 272 -24.47 0.04 -16.98
C GLN A 272 -22.96 0.17 -17.27
N LEU A 273 -22.59 1.13 -18.11
CA LEU A 273 -21.20 1.53 -18.37
C LEU A 273 -20.86 2.77 -17.54
N HIS A 274 -19.82 2.68 -16.70
CA HIS A 274 -19.40 3.76 -15.81
C HIS A 274 -18.01 4.28 -16.20
N GLU A 275 -17.87 5.61 -16.18
CA GLU A 275 -16.64 6.30 -16.58
C GLU A 275 -15.54 6.23 -15.50
N ASN A 276 -14.29 6.22 -15.97
CA ASN A 276 -13.10 6.09 -15.16
C ASN A 276 -12.04 7.07 -15.67
N LYS A 277 -11.36 7.76 -14.75
CA LYS A 277 -10.10 8.42 -15.07
C LYS A 277 -8.97 7.42 -14.96
N ILE A 278 -8.12 7.38 -15.98
CA ILE A 278 -6.90 6.61 -16.01
C ILE A 278 -5.73 7.55 -15.73
N TRP A 279 -4.92 7.20 -14.75
CA TRP A 279 -3.69 7.93 -14.41
C TRP A 279 -2.49 7.02 -14.64
N THR A 280 -1.38 7.58 -15.12
CA THR A 280 -0.14 6.84 -15.38
C THR A 280 1.06 7.58 -14.82
N GLY A 281 2.07 6.83 -14.40
CA GLY A 281 3.36 7.34 -13.94
C GLY A 281 4.30 6.19 -13.55
N VAL A 282 5.43 6.51 -12.94
CA VAL A 282 6.49 5.54 -12.63
C VAL A 282 6.89 5.61 -11.16
N VAL A 283 7.03 4.43 -10.54
CA VAL A 283 7.45 4.29 -9.14
C VAL A 283 8.65 3.34 -9.08
N HIS A 284 9.80 3.82 -8.63
CA HIS A 284 11.06 3.06 -8.60
C HIS A 284 11.41 2.36 -9.94
N GLY A 285 11.09 2.95 -11.08
CA GLY A 285 11.33 2.31 -12.39
C GLY A 285 10.35 1.16 -12.72
N ILE A 286 9.19 1.10 -12.06
CA ILE A 286 8.04 0.24 -12.39
C ILE A 286 6.93 1.13 -12.93
N GLY A 287 6.37 0.79 -14.10
CA GLY A 287 5.22 1.48 -14.66
C GLY A 287 3.97 1.24 -13.82
N VAL A 288 3.27 2.30 -13.41
CA VAL A 288 2.07 2.23 -12.58
C VAL A 288 0.90 2.88 -13.31
N THR A 289 -0.23 2.17 -13.35
CA THR A 289 -1.53 2.72 -13.76
C THR A 289 -2.47 2.77 -12.56
N LEU A 290 -3.09 3.93 -12.30
CA LEU A 290 -4.14 4.08 -11.30
C LEU A 290 -5.50 4.24 -11.98
N ILE A 291 -6.50 3.49 -11.50
CA ILE A 291 -7.88 3.58 -11.98
C ILE A 291 -8.74 4.32 -10.95
N GLU A 292 -9.41 5.38 -11.40
CA GLU A 292 -10.29 6.22 -10.59
C GLU A 292 -11.72 6.19 -11.14
N PRO A 293 -12.67 5.47 -10.49
CA PRO A 293 -14.07 5.48 -10.91
C PRO A 293 -14.66 6.88 -10.71
N LEU A 294 -15.38 7.42 -11.70
CA LEU A 294 -16.04 8.73 -11.55
C LEU A 294 -17.41 8.59 -10.86
N TYR A 295 -18.25 7.65 -11.32
CA TYR A 295 -19.54 7.41 -10.70
C TYR A 295 -19.38 6.82 -9.29
N TYR A 296 -18.54 5.79 -9.16
CA TYR A 296 -18.23 5.12 -7.90
C TYR A 296 -16.98 5.68 -7.19
N TRP A 297 -16.74 6.99 -7.28
CA TRP A 297 -15.57 7.67 -6.68
C TRP A 297 -15.38 7.35 -5.19
N SER A 298 -16.49 7.16 -4.47
CA SER A 298 -16.52 6.81 -3.05
C SER A 298 -16.01 5.41 -2.75
N PHE A 299 -15.74 4.53 -3.73
CA PHE A 299 -15.11 3.22 -3.50
C PHE A 299 -13.66 3.37 -3.03
N PHE A 300 -12.91 4.34 -3.56
CA PHE A 300 -11.47 4.51 -3.25
C PHE A 300 -11.13 5.85 -2.58
N ASN A 301 -12.06 6.81 -2.58
CA ASN A 301 -11.98 7.99 -1.72
C ASN A 301 -12.45 7.68 -0.28
N ARG A 302 -11.64 6.95 0.49
CA ARG A 302 -11.86 6.58 1.89
C ARG A 302 -10.55 6.48 2.66
N GLU A 303 -10.62 6.57 3.99
CA GLU A 303 -9.46 6.51 4.90
C GLU A 303 -8.76 5.14 4.99
N ARG A 304 -9.49 4.04 4.79
CA ARG A 304 -8.97 2.67 5.01
C ARG A 304 -8.89 1.89 3.70
N LEU A 305 -7.99 0.92 3.68
CA LEU A 305 -7.80 0.02 2.56
C LEU A 305 -8.91 -1.05 2.48
N TYR A 306 -9.19 -1.71 3.62
CA TYR A 306 -10.15 -2.81 3.77
C TYR A 306 -11.07 -2.60 4.99
N GLY A 307 -12.09 -3.44 5.11
CA GLY A 307 -12.99 -3.52 6.25
C GLY A 307 -14.32 -2.79 6.06
N TYR A 308 -14.74 -2.52 4.82
CA TYR A 308 -16.05 -1.96 4.51
C TYR A 308 -17.05 -3.07 4.09
N SER A 309 -18.34 -2.80 4.26
CA SER A 309 -19.42 -3.73 3.91
C SER A 309 -19.60 -3.96 2.40
N ASP A 310 -19.05 -3.07 1.58
CA ASP A 310 -19.03 -3.09 0.12
C ASP A 310 -17.64 -3.43 -0.45
N ASP A 311 -16.76 -4.03 0.36
CA ASP A 311 -15.42 -4.44 -0.06
C ASP A 311 -15.44 -5.37 -1.29
N PHE A 312 -16.44 -6.26 -1.41
CA PHE A 312 -16.62 -7.05 -2.63
C PHE A 312 -16.85 -6.16 -3.86
N GLU A 313 -17.80 -5.23 -3.79
CA GLU A 313 -18.21 -4.35 -4.89
C GLU A 313 -17.05 -3.44 -5.32
N ARG A 314 -16.32 -2.86 -4.35
CA ARG A 314 -15.14 -2.02 -4.57
C ARG A 314 -14.09 -2.73 -5.44
N PHE A 315 -13.63 -3.89 -4.97
CA PHE A 315 -12.54 -4.62 -5.65
C PHE A 315 -13.01 -5.38 -6.90
N THR A 316 -14.29 -5.74 -6.99
CA THR A 316 -14.91 -6.30 -8.21
C THR A 316 -14.98 -5.27 -9.33
N TYR A 317 -15.42 -4.04 -9.03
CA TYR A 317 -15.40 -2.93 -9.98
C TYR A 317 -13.97 -2.70 -10.50
N PHE A 318 -13.00 -2.60 -9.60
CA PHE A 318 -11.59 -2.39 -9.96
C PHE A 318 -11.00 -3.53 -10.81
N SER A 319 -11.29 -4.78 -10.44
CA SER A 319 -10.86 -5.98 -11.19
C SER A 319 -11.40 -5.98 -12.62
N ARG A 320 -12.66 -5.56 -12.80
CA ARG A 320 -13.32 -5.40 -14.09
C ARG A 320 -12.69 -4.27 -14.91
N ALA A 321 -12.58 -3.07 -14.32
CA ALA A 321 -12.00 -1.90 -14.97
C ALA A 321 -10.53 -2.09 -15.37
N SER A 322 -9.77 -2.88 -14.62
CA SER A 322 -8.39 -3.25 -14.97
C SER A 322 -8.32 -4.03 -16.27
N LEU A 323 -9.24 -4.98 -16.49
CA LEU A 323 -9.32 -5.76 -17.73
C LEU A 323 -9.84 -4.93 -18.91
N ASP A 324 -10.86 -4.08 -18.69
CA ASP A 324 -11.36 -3.14 -19.71
C ASP A 324 -10.24 -2.17 -20.15
N TYR A 325 -9.42 -1.65 -19.23
CA TYR A 325 -8.22 -0.83 -19.55
C TYR A 325 -7.15 -1.60 -20.33
N ILE A 326 -6.82 -2.84 -19.94
CA ILE A 326 -5.82 -3.69 -20.62
C ILE A 326 -6.23 -3.92 -22.08
N VAL A 327 -7.52 -4.21 -22.34
CA VAL A 327 -8.03 -4.39 -23.70
C VAL A 327 -8.09 -3.07 -24.46
N LYS A 328 -8.60 -1.97 -23.87
CA LYS A 328 -8.72 -0.67 -24.58
C LYS A 328 -7.36 -0.09 -24.94
N SER A 329 -6.33 -0.26 -24.10
CA SER A 329 -4.94 0.09 -24.43
C SER A 329 -4.27 -0.89 -25.43
N GLY A 330 -4.91 -2.01 -25.77
CA GLY A 330 -4.37 -3.02 -26.67
C GLY A 330 -3.13 -3.74 -26.12
N LYS A 331 -3.01 -3.84 -24.78
CA LYS A 331 -1.95 -4.61 -24.13
C LYS A 331 -2.19 -6.11 -24.32
N ARG A 332 -1.10 -6.87 -24.43
CA ARG A 332 -1.13 -8.34 -24.58
C ARG A 332 -0.03 -8.96 -23.71
N PRO A 333 -0.18 -8.91 -22.38
CA PRO A 333 0.81 -9.49 -21.49
C PRO A 333 0.85 -11.00 -21.60
N ASP A 334 2.01 -11.60 -21.35
CA ASP A 334 2.14 -13.05 -21.20
C ASP A 334 1.49 -13.51 -19.89
N VAL A 335 1.58 -12.69 -18.83
CA VAL A 335 1.07 -13.02 -17.49
C VAL A 335 0.25 -11.86 -16.91
N LEU A 336 -0.99 -12.14 -16.52
CA LEU A 336 -1.71 -11.37 -15.50
C LEU A 336 -1.44 -12.00 -14.14
N HIS A 337 -0.79 -11.25 -13.25
CA HIS A 337 -0.46 -11.72 -11.92
C HIS A 337 -1.34 -11.00 -10.89
N ILE A 338 -2.38 -11.71 -10.46
CA ILE A 338 -3.38 -11.26 -9.50
C ILE A 338 -3.01 -11.70 -8.08
N HIS A 339 -3.49 -11.00 -7.07
CA HIS A 339 -3.12 -11.25 -5.68
C HIS A 339 -4.33 -11.21 -4.73
N ASN A 340 -4.32 -12.16 -3.79
CA ASN A 340 -5.33 -12.38 -2.75
C ASN A 340 -6.77 -12.47 -3.29
N TRP A 341 -7.78 -12.26 -2.44
CA TRP A 341 -9.19 -12.41 -2.83
C TRP A 341 -9.69 -11.18 -3.60
N GLU A 342 -9.12 -10.01 -3.30
CA GLU A 342 -9.46 -8.69 -3.83
C GLU A 342 -9.46 -8.70 -5.36
N THR A 343 -8.46 -9.34 -5.97
CA THR A 343 -8.33 -9.43 -7.43
C THR A 343 -8.57 -10.83 -7.98
N ALA A 344 -8.99 -11.79 -7.14
CA ALA A 344 -9.27 -13.17 -7.56
C ALA A 344 -10.41 -13.26 -8.60
N ILE A 345 -11.35 -12.32 -8.60
CA ILE A 345 -12.47 -12.27 -9.58
C ILE A 345 -12.02 -11.92 -11.01
N VAL A 346 -10.80 -11.38 -11.20
CA VAL A 346 -10.14 -11.31 -12.52
C VAL A 346 -10.07 -12.68 -13.18
N GLY A 347 -9.95 -13.77 -12.39
CA GLY A 347 -9.95 -15.15 -12.87
C GLY A 347 -11.15 -15.50 -13.75
N PRO A 348 -12.38 -15.61 -13.21
CA PRO A 348 -13.57 -15.87 -14.01
C PRO A 348 -13.82 -14.78 -15.06
N LEU A 349 -13.69 -13.49 -14.73
CA LEU A 349 -13.86 -12.37 -15.69
C LEU A 349 -13.03 -12.57 -16.96
N PHE A 350 -11.74 -12.90 -16.80
CA PHE A 350 -10.85 -13.12 -17.93
C PHE A 350 -11.34 -14.23 -18.85
N TRP A 351 -11.64 -15.41 -18.32
CA TRP A 351 -12.02 -16.57 -19.15
C TRP A 351 -13.43 -16.48 -19.73
N ASP A 352 -14.36 -15.86 -19.00
CA ASP A 352 -15.76 -15.73 -19.42
C ASP A 352 -15.99 -14.55 -20.39
N ILE A 353 -15.16 -13.50 -20.35
CA ILE A 353 -15.42 -12.24 -21.07
C ILE A 353 -14.23 -11.74 -21.91
N PHE A 354 -13.00 -11.74 -21.37
CA PHE A 354 -11.87 -11.00 -21.98
C PHE A 354 -10.88 -11.83 -22.80
N VAL A 355 -10.81 -13.15 -22.62
CA VAL A 355 -9.83 -14.02 -23.30
C VAL A 355 -9.89 -13.90 -24.82
N ASN A 356 -11.09 -13.74 -25.38
CA ASN A 356 -11.32 -13.58 -26.82
C ASN A 356 -11.07 -12.15 -27.33
N GLN A 357 -10.92 -11.16 -26.44
CA GLN A 357 -10.67 -9.75 -26.78
C GLN A 357 -9.17 -9.48 -27.03
N GLY A 358 -8.49 -10.42 -27.68
CA GLY A 358 -7.06 -10.35 -28.00
C GLY A 358 -6.10 -10.84 -26.90
N LEU A 359 -6.60 -11.43 -25.81
CA LEU A 359 -5.81 -11.91 -24.67
C LEU A 359 -5.59 -13.44 -24.63
N GLY A 360 -5.95 -14.20 -25.67
CA GLY A 360 -5.89 -15.68 -25.66
C GLY A 360 -4.49 -16.29 -25.42
N GLY A 361 -3.42 -15.53 -25.64
CA GLY A 361 -2.04 -15.93 -25.28
C GLY A 361 -1.73 -15.79 -23.80
N THR A 362 -2.37 -14.85 -23.11
CA THR A 362 -2.14 -14.47 -21.72
C THR A 362 -2.49 -15.59 -20.74
N ARG A 363 -1.73 -15.70 -19.64
CA ARG A 363 -1.96 -16.66 -18.55
C ARG A 363 -2.17 -15.96 -17.23
N ILE A 364 -2.97 -16.54 -16.35
CA ILE A 364 -3.28 -15.97 -15.03
C ILE A 364 -2.45 -16.69 -13.96
N MET A 365 -1.79 -15.93 -13.10
CA MET A 365 -1.14 -16.42 -11.88
C MET A 365 -1.72 -15.70 -10.66
N LEU A 366 -2.11 -16.45 -9.63
CA LEU A 366 -2.58 -15.90 -8.36
C LEU A 366 -1.50 -16.05 -7.29
N THR A 367 -1.20 -15.01 -6.50
CA THR A 367 -0.53 -15.17 -5.18
C THR A 367 -1.53 -15.07 -4.05
N CYS A 368 -1.51 -16.03 -3.12
CA CYS A 368 -2.21 -15.94 -1.83
C CYS A 368 -1.20 -15.66 -0.70
N HIS A 369 -1.36 -14.52 -0.01
CA HIS A 369 -0.62 -14.16 1.21
C HIS A 369 -1.25 -14.74 2.49
N GLY A 370 -2.44 -15.35 2.38
CA GLY A 370 -3.15 -16.03 3.45
C GLY A 370 -4.53 -16.50 2.98
N PHE A 371 -5.23 -17.27 3.81
CA PHE A 371 -6.58 -17.80 3.52
C PHE A 371 -7.62 -17.35 4.56
N ASN A 372 -7.26 -16.39 5.42
CA ASN A 372 -8.13 -15.81 6.44
C ASN A 372 -9.26 -14.98 5.81
N SER A 373 -8.93 -14.23 4.75
CA SER A 373 -9.88 -13.42 3.97
C SER A 373 -10.07 -14.08 2.61
N GLN A 374 -11.27 -14.61 2.36
CA GLN A 374 -11.61 -15.32 1.12
C GLN A 374 -12.68 -14.61 0.28
N CYS A 375 -13.42 -13.68 0.92
CA CYS A 375 -14.66 -13.07 0.48
C CYS A 375 -15.74 -14.11 0.11
N LEU A 376 -16.74 -14.23 1.00
CA LEU A 376 -17.91 -15.09 0.81
C LEU A 376 -19.14 -14.20 0.59
N GLU A 377 -19.81 -14.37 -0.54
CA GLU A 377 -20.87 -13.47 -0.99
C GLU A 377 -22.07 -14.21 -1.61
N GLN A 378 -23.18 -13.50 -1.76
CA GLN A 378 -24.36 -14.06 -2.44
C GLN A 378 -24.08 -14.20 -3.95
N PRO A 379 -24.50 -15.30 -4.61
CA PRO A 379 -24.21 -15.58 -6.01
C PRO A 379 -24.59 -14.45 -6.98
N GLU A 380 -25.71 -13.78 -6.71
CA GLU A 380 -26.30 -12.73 -7.53
C GLU A 380 -25.38 -11.49 -7.63
N LYS A 381 -24.49 -11.26 -6.65
CA LYS A 381 -23.49 -10.19 -6.71
C LYS A 381 -22.50 -10.34 -7.88
N LEU A 382 -22.38 -11.51 -8.50
CA LEU A 382 -21.55 -11.71 -9.69
C LEU A 382 -22.08 -10.93 -10.91
N GLU A 383 -23.39 -10.71 -11.00
CA GLU A 383 -24.01 -9.94 -12.10
C GLU A 383 -23.51 -8.49 -12.14
N LEU A 384 -23.09 -7.96 -10.99
CA LEU A 384 -22.51 -6.61 -10.88
C LEU A 384 -21.31 -6.39 -11.80
N CYS A 385 -20.56 -7.42 -12.20
CA CYS A 385 -19.43 -7.31 -13.14
C CYS A 385 -19.69 -7.94 -14.53
N GLY A 386 -20.92 -8.40 -14.78
CA GLY A 386 -21.33 -9.06 -16.01
C GLY A 386 -21.04 -10.57 -16.03
N LEU A 387 -20.81 -11.17 -14.86
CA LEU A 387 -20.67 -12.61 -14.70
C LEU A 387 -22.04 -13.26 -14.40
N ASP A 388 -22.17 -14.52 -14.81
CA ASP A 388 -23.39 -15.33 -14.76
C ASP A 388 -23.41 -16.20 -13.48
N PRO A 389 -24.31 -15.94 -12.51
CA PRO A 389 -24.37 -16.71 -11.26
C PRO A 389 -24.73 -18.18 -11.50
N ALA A 390 -25.63 -18.48 -12.44
CA ALA A 390 -26.08 -19.84 -12.71
C ALA A 390 -24.95 -20.72 -13.30
N ARG A 391 -24.05 -20.13 -14.08
CA ARG A 391 -22.84 -20.81 -14.58
C ARG A 391 -21.72 -20.93 -13.54
N LEU A 392 -21.63 -20.02 -12.58
CA LEU A 392 -20.48 -19.92 -11.67
C LEU A 392 -20.72 -20.43 -10.25
N HIS A 393 -21.96 -20.45 -9.77
CA HIS A 393 -22.32 -20.96 -8.44
C HIS A 393 -22.41 -22.49 -8.43
N ARG A 394 -21.27 -23.14 -8.68
CA ARG A 394 -21.11 -24.61 -8.74
C ARG A 394 -19.93 -25.11 -7.92
N PRO A 395 -19.94 -26.36 -7.42
CA PRO A 395 -18.83 -26.94 -6.66
C PRO A 395 -17.47 -26.91 -7.39
N ASP A 396 -17.48 -27.07 -8.72
CA ASP A 396 -16.31 -27.03 -9.60
C ASP A 396 -15.94 -25.60 -10.06
N ARG A 397 -16.57 -24.57 -9.47
CA ARG A 397 -16.40 -23.14 -9.77
C ARG A 397 -16.33 -22.34 -8.46
N LEU A 398 -17.16 -21.31 -8.30
CA LEU A 398 -17.04 -20.35 -7.20
C LEU A 398 -17.76 -20.77 -5.93
N GLN A 399 -18.69 -21.72 -5.94
CA GLN A 399 -19.48 -22.09 -4.75
C GLN A 399 -18.59 -22.47 -3.57
N ASP A 400 -18.84 -21.92 -2.38
CA ASP A 400 -18.04 -22.23 -1.19
C ASP A 400 -18.18 -23.71 -0.77
N ASN A 401 -17.11 -24.27 -0.20
CA ASN A 401 -17.07 -25.69 0.18
C ASN A 401 -17.87 -26.00 1.45
N ALA A 402 -18.12 -25.02 2.33
CA ALA A 402 -18.84 -25.20 3.58
C ALA A 402 -20.20 -24.46 3.59
N LYS A 403 -20.24 -23.26 3.03
CA LYS A 403 -21.45 -22.44 2.87
C LYS A 403 -21.93 -22.50 1.42
N THR A 404 -22.41 -23.67 0.98
CA THR A 404 -22.77 -23.96 -0.43
C THR A 404 -23.90 -23.11 -1.05
N HIS A 405 -24.45 -22.14 -0.31
CA HIS A 405 -25.36 -21.12 -0.84
C HIS A 405 -24.63 -19.82 -1.25
N LEU A 406 -23.34 -19.70 -0.94
CA LEU A 406 -22.49 -18.55 -1.23
C LEU A 406 -21.45 -18.87 -2.30
N VAL A 407 -20.97 -17.83 -2.97
CA VAL A 407 -19.74 -17.86 -3.78
C VAL A 407 -18.54 -17.42 -2.93
N ASN A 408 -17.39 -18.04 -3.18
CA ASN A 408 -16.10 -17.79 -2.55
C ASN A 408 -15.15 -17.23 -3.62
N ILE A 409 -14.76 -15.96 -3.49
CA ILE A 409 -14.06 -15.25 -4.56
C ILE A 409 -12.61 -15.72 -4.67
N LEU A 410 -11.95 -15.98 -3.54
CA LEU A 410 -10.61 -16.59 -3.52
C LEU A 410 -10.62 -18.01 -4.14
N LYS A 411 -11.65 -18.82 -3.88
CA LYS A 411 -11.87 -20.10 -4.58
C LYS A 411 -11.95 -19.90 -6.09
N GLY A 412 -12.69 -18.88 -6.55
CA GLY A 412 -12.75 -18.48 -7.96
C GLY A 412 -11.37 -18.25 -8.56
N GLY A 413 -10.54 -17.42 -7.92
CA GLY A 413 -9.15 -17.19 -8.35
C GLY A 413 -8.33 -18.49 -8.39
N ILE A 414 -8.41 -19.32 -7.35
CA ILE A 414 -7.72 -20.61 -7.30
C ILE A 414 -8.15 -21.54 -8.44
N VAL A 415 -9.46 -21.61 -8.75
CA VAL A 415 -10.01 -22.46 -9.83
C VAL A 415 -9.56 -21.95 -11.20
N TYR A 416 -9.61 -20.64 -11.44
CA TYR A 416 -9.38 -20.05 -12.77
C TYR A 416 -7.93 -19.66 -13.09
N SER A 417 -7.01 -19.54 -12.12
CA SER A 417 -5.60 -19.28 -12.42
C SER A 417 -4.86 -20.50 -13.00
N ASN A 418 -3.91 -20.28 -13.90
CA ASN A 418 -3.04 -21.33 -14.46
C ASN A 418 -1.98 -21.82 -13.45
N LYS A 419 -1.52 -20.93 -12.55
CA LYS A 419 -0.69 -21.26 -11.38
C LYS A 419 -1.17 -20.48 -10.16
N VAL A 420 -0.98 -21.06 -8.97
CA VAL A 420 -1.33 -20.45 -7.69
C VAL A 420 -0.12 -20.52 -6.76
N ILE A 421 0.46 -19.38 -6.43
CA ILE A 421 1.54 -19.21 -5.47
C ILE A 421 0.93 -19.05 -4.08
N MET A 422 1.48 -19.75 -3.09
CA MET A 422 1.07 -19.67 -1.68
C MET A 422 2.28 -19.27 -0.85
N VAL A 423 2.21 -18.09 -0.21
CA VAL A 423 3.33 -17.52 0.55
C VAL A 423 3.34 -18.11 1.96
N SER A 424 4.33 -18.93 2.28
CA SER A 424 4.47 -19.57 3.59
C SER A 424 5.88 -20.15 3.81
N SER A 425 6.30 -20.20 5.07
CA SER A 425 7.47 -20.98 5.52
C SER A 425 7.23 -22.50 5.51
N ILE A 426 5.99 -22.97 5.30
CA ILE A 426 5.63 -24.39 5.30
C ILE A 426 5.75 -24.97 3.89
N HIS A 427 6.96 -25.40 3.54
CA HIS A 427 7.34 -25.96 2.24
C HIS A 427 6.51 -27.19 1.76
N SER A 428 5.83 -27.90 2.66
CA SER A 428 5.06 -29.12 2.31
C SER A 428 3.62 -28.81 1.92
N LYS A 429 3.26 -29.05 0.64
CA LYS A 429 1.89 -28.94 0.12
C LYS A 429 0.86 -29.67 1.00
N GLY A 430 1.13 -30.92 1.37
CA GLY A 430 0.21 -31.72 2.18
C GLY A 430 -0.03 -31.15 3.58
N ARG A 431 0.98 -30.49 4.18
CA ARG A 431 0.86 -29.83 5.49
C ARG A 431 0.20 -28.46 5.39
N MET A 432 0.56 -27.67 4.39
CA MET A 432 -0.08 -26.37 4.12
C MET A 432 -1.59 -26.53 3.92
N ILE A 433 -2.01 -27.44 3.04
CA ILE A 433 -3.43 -27.71 2.76
C ILE A 433 -4.13 -28.11 4.07
N ARG A 434 -3.64 -29.14 4.78
CA ARG A 434 -4.29 -29.66 6.00
C ARG A 434 -4.35 -28.69 7.20
N SER A 435 -3.59 -27.60 7.20
CA SER A 435 -3.46 -26.74 8.40
C SER A 435 -3.72 -25.26 8.17
N PHE A 436 -3.78 -24.77 6.93
CA PHE A 436 -3.83 -23.33 6.63
C PHE A 436 -4.75 -22.95 5.46
N SER A 437 -5.68 -23.81 5.00
CA SER A 437 -6.58 -23.45 3.89
C SER A 437 -8.03 -23.08 4.27
N HIS A 438 -8.38 -23.10 5.56
CA HIS A 438 -9.61 -22.50 6.09
C HIS A 438 -10.90 -22.87 5.33
N GLY A 439 -11.11 -24.17 5.03
CA GLY A 439 -12.26 -24.66 4.27
C GLY A 439 -11.98 -24.90 2.78
N LEU A 440 -10.86 -24.42 2.26
CA LEU A 440 -10.44 -24.65 0.87
C LEU A 440 -9.70 -25.99 0.68
N GLU A 441 -9.61 -26.85 1.71
CA GLU A 441 -8.85 -28.12 1.66
C GLU A 441 -9.24 -28.98 0.43
N PRO A 442 -10.53 -29.16 0.08
CA PRO A 442 -10.94 -29.90 -1.12
C PRO A 442 -10.48 -29.20 -2.42
N THR A 443 -10.67 -27.88 -2.52
CA THR A 443 -10.25 -27.07 -3.67
C THR A 443 -8.74 -27.20 -3.92
N LEU A 444 -7.94 -27.09 -2.86
CA LEU A 444 -6.49 -27.14 -2.97
C LEU A 444 -5.99 -28.57 -3.27
N ALA A 445 -6.68 -29.60 -2.77
CA ALA A 445 -6.37 -30.99 -3.11
C ALA A 445 -6.64 -31.29 -4.59
N ILE A 446 -7.75 -30.79 -5.15
CA ILE A 446 -8.09 -30.91 -6.58
C ILE A 446 -7.07 -30.16 -7.45
N HIS A 447 -6.61 -28.99 -7.03
CA HIS A 447 -5.70 -28.13 -7.80
C HIS A 447 -4.20 -28.24 -7.43
N LYS A 448 -3.83 -29.27 -6.65
CA LYS A 448 -2.49 -29.50 -6.06
C LYS A 448 -1.31 -29.30 -7.04
N ASP A 449 -1.48 -29.62 -8.32
CA ASP A 449 -0.42 -29.66 -9.33
C ASP A 449 -0.12 -28.28 -9.95
N LYS A 450 -1.06 -27.33 -9.82
CA LYS A 450 -0.82 -25.91 -10.15
C LYS A 450 -0.43 -25.05 -8.95
N LEU A 451 -0.42 -25.61 -7.74
CA LEU A 451 0.09 -24.93 -6.55
C LEU A 451 1.62 -24.84 -6.57
N ILE A 452 2.15 -23.69 -6.15
CA ILE A 452 3.56 -23.41 -5.89
C ILE A 452 3.64 -22.85 -4.47
N ILE A 453 4.61 -23.30 -3.68
CA ILE A 453 4.85 -22.78 -2.33
C ILE A 453 6.17 -22.04 -2.34
N THR A 454 6.19 -20.85 -1.75
CA THR A 454 7.39 -20.03 -1.58
C THR A 454 7.40 -19.40 -0.18
N PRO A 455 8.57 -19.30 0.49
CA PRO A 455 8.71 -18.32 1.57
C PRO A 455 8.50 -16.91 1.02
N ILE A 456 8.22 -15.95 1.91
CA ILE A 456 8.26 -14.53 1.55
C ILE A 456 9.73 -14.11 1.39
N GLY A 457 10.06 -13.44 0.27
CA GLY A 457 11.36 -12.83 0.08
C GLY A 457 11.45 -11.46 0.74
N PHE A 458 12.66 -11.01 1.06
CA PHE A 458 12.99 -9.64 1.43
C PHE A 458 13.94 -9.05 0.38
N ASP A 459 13.97 -7.72 0.23
CA ASP A 459 14.90 -7.07 -0.69
C ASP A 459 16.17 -6.64 0.06
N ASN A 460 17.25 -7.40 -0.14
CA ASN A 460 18.59 -7.14 0.40
C ASN A 460 19.25 -5.85 -0.13
N SER A 461 18.62 -5.09 -1.04
CA SER A 461 19.07 -3.74 -1.41
C SER A 461 18.36 -2.62 -0.62
N ILE A 462 17.36 -2.97 0.20
CA ILE A 462 16.66 -2.08 1.14
C ILE A 462 16.99 -2.48 2.58
N TRP A 463 16.96 -3.78 2.89
CA TRP A 463 17.16 -4.33 4.24
C TRP A 463 18.51 -5.04 4.35
N ASP A 464 19.59 -4.26 4.44
CA ASP A 464 20.96 -4.74 4.60
C ASP A 464 21.64 -4.03 5.79
N PRO A 465 21.79 -4.69 6.96
CA PRO A 465 22.35 -4.05 8.15
C PRO A 465 23.81 -3.60 7.98
N SER A 466 24.53 -4.08 6.96
CA SER A 466 25.89 -3.62 6.66
C SER A 466 25.95 -2.27 5.94
N LYS A 467 24.80 -1.73 5.48
CA LYS A 467 24.70 -0.49 4.69
C LYS A 467 23.50 0.41 5.05
N ASP A 468 22.58 -0.09 5.87
CA ASP A 468 21.39 0.63 6.33
C ASP A 468 21.80 1.88 7.13
N ARG A 469 21.38 3.06 6.64
CA ARG A 469 21.69 4.37 7.21
C ARG A 469 20.75 4.78 8.35
N PHE A 470 19.73 3.98 8.64
CA PHE A 470 18.81 4.19 9.75
C PHE A 470 19.25 3.44 11.03
N LEU A 471 20.22 2.54 10.91
CA LEU A 471 20.89 1.94 12.06
C LEU A 471 21.86 2.95 12.70
N PRO A 472 21.93 3.05 14.04
CA PRO A 472 22.95 3.83 14.74
C PRO A 472 24.38 3.39 14.41
N GLU A 473 24.57 2.11 14.12
CA GLU A 473 25.84 1.53 13.69
C GLU A 473 25.57 0.29 12.81
N ASN A 474 26.35 0.11 11.75
CA ASN A 474 26.16 -1.02 10.83
C ASN A 474 26.73 -2.33 11.40
N TYR A 475 26.17 -3.46 10.99
CA TYR A 475 26.64 -4.79 11.38
C TYR A 475 26.37 -5.82 10.28
N SER A 476 27.02 -6.98 10.37
CA SER A 476 26.97 -8.06 9.38
C SER A 476 26.87 -9.44 10.07
N ALA A 477 27.07 -10.52 9.33
CA ALA A 477 27.21 -11.86 9.91
C ALA A 477 28.62 -12.13 10.46
N ASP A 478 29.63 -11.42 9.95
CA ASP A 478 31.05 -11.59 10.27
C ASP A 478 31.52 -10.60 11.37
N ASP A 479 30.79 -9.49 11.54
CA ASP A 479 30.97 -8.48 12.58
C ASP A 479 29.59 -8.11 13.17
N MET A 480 29.43 -8.31 14.48
CA MET A 480 28.17 -8.12 15.20
C MET A 480 28.27 -7.03 16.29
N GLU A 481 29.36 -6.26 16.37
CA GLU A 481 29.54 -5.27 17.44
C GLU A 481 28.49 -4.15 17.36
N GLY A 482 28.25 -3.59 16.17
CA GLY A 482 27.22 -2.57 15.93
C GLY A 482 25.78 -3.00 16.27
N LYS A 483 25.50 -4.32 16.29
CA LYS A 483 24.20 -4.87 16.73
C LYS A 483 23.95 -4.61 18.22
N ALA A 484 25.01 -4.58 19.04
CA ALA A 484 24.91 -4.24 20.46
C ALA A 484 24.59 -2.74 20.65
N VAL A 485 25.18 -1.86 19.84
CA VAL A 485 24.89 -0.41 19.87
C VAL A 485 23.47 -0.13 19.38
N CYS A 486 23.01 -0.79 18.31
CA CYS A 486 21.61 -0.75 17.87
C CYS A 486 20.64 -1.18 18.98
N LYS A 487 20.98 -2.22 19.75
CA LYS A 487 20.16 -2.71 20.87
C LYS A 487 20.06 -1.68 22.01
N VAL A 488 21.17 -1.04 22.39
CA VAL A 488 21.17 0.01 23.45
C VAL A 488 20.38 1.23 23.00
N ALA A 489 20.58 1.71 21.77
CA ALA A 489 19.83 2.83 21.22
C ALA A 489 18.31 2.55 21.15
N LEU A 490 17.91 1.32 20.80
CA LEU A 490 16.50 0.90 20.83
C LEU A 490 15.95 0.82 22.27
N GLN A 491 16.76 0.36 23.23
CA GLN A 491 16.36 0.39 24.65
C GLN A 491 16.14 1.83 25.13
N GLN A 492 17.03 2.77 24.78
CA GLN A 492 16.90 4.19 25.09
C GLN A 492 15.65 4.82 24.47
N GLN A 493 15.39 4.60 23.18
CA GLN A 493 14.19 5.11 22.49
C GLN A 493 12.88 4.57 23.08
N LEU A 494 12.89 3.37 23.66
CA LEU A 494 11.74 2.75 24.32
C LEU A 494 11.67 2.99 25.84
N GLY A 495 12.60 3.75 26.42
CA GLY A 495 12.66 4.00 27.87
C GLY A 495 12.96 2.74 28.71
N LEU A 496 13.56 1.70 28.11
CA LEU A 496 13.90 0.44 28.75
C LEU A 496 15.25 0.52 29.44
N THR A 497 15.43 -0.23 30.54
CA THR A 497 16.69 -0.23 31.29
C THR A 497 17.85 -0.78 30.45
N GLU A 498 18.86 0.06 30.22
CA GLU A 498 20.10 -0.28 29.52
C GLU A 498 20.87 -1.39 30.24
N LYS A 499 20.70 -2.63 29.77
CA LYS A 499 21.43 -3.80 30.27
C LYS A 499 21.77 -4.70 29.10
N TYR A 500 23.06 -4.73 28.75
CA TYR A 500 23.64 -5.57 27.68
C TYR A 500 23.20 -7.04 27.78
N SER A 501 23.17 -7.60 29.00
CA SER A 501 22.79 -8.99 29.28
C SER A 501 21.28 -9.29 29.26
N THR A 502 20.40 -8.28 29.21
CA THR A 502 18.94 -8.53 29.12
C THR A 502 18.58 -9.00 27.72
N LEU A 503 17.90 -10.15 27.61
CA LEU A 503 17.34 -10.62 26.34
C LEU A 503 16.20 -9.67 25.91
N LEU A 504 16.35 -9.02 24.75
CA LEU A 504 15.30 -8.17 24.18
C LEU A 504 14.49 -8.99 23.18
N VAL A 505 13.28 -9.41 23.58
CA VAL A 505 12.35 -10.14 22.71
C VAL A 505 11.33 -9.16 22.13
N SER A 506 11.42 -8.91 20.83
CA SER A 506 10.36 -8.22 20.09
C SER A 506 9.34 -9.25 19.57
N ILE A 507 8.04 -8.94 19.68
CA ILE A 507 6.95 -9.77 19.16
C ILE A 507 6.04 -8.89 18.30
N GLY A 508 6.27 -8.91 16.99
CA GLY A 508 5.43 -8.20 16.02
C GLY A 508 4.15 -8.98 15.69
N TYR A 509 3.00 -8.44 16.09
CA TYR A 509 1.68 -8.84 15.58
C TYR A 509 1.05 -7.69 14.78
N ARG A 510 0.12 -8.04 13.87
CA ARG A 510 -0.38 -7.13 12.83
C ARG A 510 -1.43 -6.12 13.35
N MET A 511 -1.01 -5.14 14.14
CA MET A 511 -1.69 -3.84 14.28
C MET A 511 -0.65 -2.71 14.29
N LEU A 512 -0.47 -2.09 13.11
CA LEU A 512 0.55 -1.08 12.77
C LEU A 512 2.01 -1.53 12.95
N ASN A 513 2.77 -1.43 11.86
CA ASN A 513 4.24 -1.42 11.73
C ASN A 513 5.09 -2.01 12.89
N LEU A 514 5.57 -3.24 12.72
CA LEU A 514 6.87 -3.65 13.27
C LEU A 514 7.50 -4.76 12.40
N LEU A 515 8.78 -4.62 12.04
CA LEU A 515 9.58 -5.74 11.52
C LEU A 515 10.06 -6.62 12.69
N LEU A 516 10.32 -7.90 12.39
CA LEU A 516 10.84 -8.86 13.36
C LEU A 516 12.30 -9.22 13.01
N TYR A 517 13.21 -9.00 13.96
CA TYR A 517 14.55 -9.59 13.95
C TYR A 517 14.79 -10.27 15.30
N LEU A 518 15.17 -11.55 15.26
CA LEU A 518 15.52 -12.31 16.46
C LEU A 518 16.91 -11.88 16.97
N MET A 519 16.94 -11.09 18.05
CA MET A 519 18.17 -10.81 18.79
C MET A 519 18.47 -11.90 19.82
N THR A 520 18.65 -13.13 19.34
CA THR A 520 19.26 -14.23 20.12
C THR A 520 20.76 -14.25 19.85
N THR A 521 21.55 -14.04 20.91
CA THR A 521 23.03 -14.08 20.93
C THR A 521 23.66 -13.54 19.64
#